data_AF-A0A3N2KIG3-F1
#
_entry.id   AF-A0A3N2KIG3-F1
#
_cell.length_a   1.000
_cell.length_b   1.000
_cell.length_c   1.000
_cell.angle_alpha   90.00
_cell.angle_beta   90.00
_cell.angle_gamma   90.00
#
_symmetry.space_group_name_H-M   'P 1'
#
loop_
_entity.id
_entity.type
_entity.pdbx_description
1 polymer ?
#
loop_
_entity_poly.entity_id
_entity_poly.type
_entity_poly.pdbx_seq_one_letter_code
_entity_poly.pdbx_strand_id
1 'polypeptide(L)'
;MAEFYLCPVDDIDNPKYDFYLLYIDGRNFFEDFVKSLRQKSELDEMDTIMALMDKVDNNNLPTSKYRHITGGKYDRKDVWEFKSKHLRIYTLKIPPDYYIVLGGYKKGQEKDIAKIFRHFNNIPDEIPIRNDDEKDNEAQQE
;
A
#
# COMPACT_ATOMS: atom_id res chain seq x y z
N MET A 1 -7.82 17.11 12.38
CA MET A 1 -6.81 16.74 11.35
C MET A 1 -6.92 15.23 11.20
N ALA A 2 -6.69 14.69 10.00
CA ALA A 2 -6.71 13.23 9.84
C ALA A 2 -5.56 12.63 10.65
N GLU A 3 -5.83 11.52 11.33
CA GLU A 3 -4.84 10.77 12.09
C GLU A 3 -4.16 9.75 11.19
N PHE A 4 -2.82 9.69 11.23
CA PHE A 4 -2.02 8.73 10.47
C PHE A 4 -1.18 7.89 11.41
N TYR A 5 -1.07 6.59 11.12
CA TYR A 5 -0.10 5.70 11.73
C TYR A 5 0.31 4.61 10.75
N LEU A 6 1.47 4.01 10.99
CA LEU A 6 2.03 2.90 10.22
C LEU A 6 1.92 1.61 11.04
N CYS A 7 1.59 0.51 10.37
CA CYS A 7 1.70 -0.83 10.95
C CYS A 7 2.70 -1.66 10.12
N PRO A 8 3.73 -2.29 10.74
CA PRO A 8 4.67 -3.14 10.01
C PRO A 8 3.97 -4.29 9.27
N VAL A 9 4.55 -4.72 8.17
CA VAL A 9 4.10 -5.90 7.40
C VAL A 9 5.18 -6.97 7.48
N ASP A 10 5.04 -7.88 8.42
CA ASP A 10 6.04 -8.94 8.69
C ASP A 10 6.10 -10.01 7.60
N ASP A 11 5.06 -10.11 6.76
CA ASP A 11 4.96 -11.10 5.67
C ASP A 11 5.82 -10.76 4.44
N ILE A 12 6.49 -9.60 4.41
CA ILE A 12 7.37 -9.18 3.31
C ILE A 12 8.82 -9.19 3.78
N ASP A 13 9.59 -10.17 3.30
CA ASP A 13 11.01 -10.34 3.65
C ASP A 13 11.89 -9.67 2.59
N ASN A 14 11.92 -8.33 2.63
CA ASN A 14 12.81 -7.55 1.77
C ASN A 14 14.05 -7.09 2.56
N PRO A 15 15.28 -7.43 2.13
CA PRO A 15 16.49 -7.13 2.88
C PRO A 15 16.89 -5.63 2.88
N LYS A 16 16.18 -4.79 2.13
CA LYS A 16 16.56 -3.39 1.90
C LYS A 16 15.50 -2.39 2.36
N TYR A 17 14.23 -2.78 2.35
CA TYR A 17 13.12 -1.88 2.62
C TYR A 17 12.16 -2.53 3.58
N ASP A 18 11.72 -1.77 4.57
CA ASP A 18 10.58 -2.18 5.37
C ASP A 18 9.28 -1.80 4.64
N PHE A 19 8.24 -2.59 4.88
CA PHE A 19 6.90 -2.34 4.34
C PHE A 19 5.93 -2.08 5.48
N TYR A 20 5.11 -1.06 5.30
CA TYR A 20 4.12 -0.65 6.29
C TYR A 20 2.74 -0.50 5.66
N LEU A 21 1.69 -0.87 6.38
CA LEU A 21 0.32 -0.44 6.09
C LEU A 21 0.13 0.98 6.59
N LEU A 22 -0.25 1.90 5.70
CA LEU A 22 -0.61 3.27 6.12
C LEU A 22 -2.09 3.32 6.50
N TYR A 23 -2.35 3.68 7.75
CA TYR A 23 -3.68 3.94 8.25
C TYR A 23 -4.00 5.43 8.20
N ILE A 24 -5.26 5.74 7.90
CA ILE A 24 -5.83 7.08 7.98
C ILE A 24 -7.16 7.00 8.73
N ASP A 25 -7.28 7.73 9.83
CA ASP A 25 -8.45 7.73 10.71
C ASP A 25 -8.91 6.30 11.07
N GLY A 26 -7.96 5.45 11.49
CA GLY A 26 -8.22 4.06 11.88
C GLY A 26 -8.51 3.10 10.72
N ARG A 27 -8.45 3.56 9.46
CA ARG A 27 -8.77 2.74 8.28
C ARG A 27 -7.55 2.52 7.37
N ASN A 28 -7.39 1.29 6.89
CA ASN A 28 -6.46 0.94 5.83
C ASN A 28 -7.22 0.44 4.59
N PHE A 29 -7.10 1.15 3.46
CA PHE A 29 -7.84 0.78 2.25
C PHE A 29 -7.29 -0.45 1.53
N PHE A 30 -6.04 -0.84 1.79
CA PHE A 30 -5.48 -2.06 1.24
C PHE A 30 -6.07 -3.29 1.93
N GLU A 31 -6.19 -3.29 3.25
CA GLU A 31 -6.84 -4.37 3.98
C GLU A 31 -8.31 -4.54 3.58
N ASP A 32 -9.06 -3.45 3.42
CA ASP A 32 -10.42 -3.50 2.91
C ASP A 32 -10.49 -4.24 1.57
N PHE A 33 -9.51 -3.97 0.70
CA PHE A 33 -9.40 -4.60 -0.60
C PHE A 33 -9.03 -6.10 -0.47
N VAL A 34 -8.03 -6.45 0.35
CA VAL A 34 -7.66 -7.85 0.60
C VAL A 34 -8.83 -8.64 1.18
N LYS A 35 -9.55 -8.06 2.16
CA LYS A 35 -10.79 -8.60 2.74
C LYS A 35 -11.94 -8.70 1.75
N SER A 36 -11.85 -8.07 0.57
CA SER A 36 -12.85 -8.17 -0.51
C SER A 36 -12.53 -9.25 -1.55
N LEU A 37 -11.30 -9.78 -1.59
CA LEU A 37 -10.91 -10.84 -2.52
C LEU A 37 -11.65 -12.14 -2.20
N ARG A 38 -12.15 -12.85 -3.22
CA ARG A 38 -12.97 -14.05 -3.02
C ARG A 38 -12.50 -15.23 -3.87
N GLN A 39 -11.89 -14.97 -5.02
CA GLN A 39 -11.52 -16.00 -5.97
C GLN A 39 -10.10 -16.46 -5.73
N LYS A 40 -9.85 -17.76 -5.86
CA LYS A 40 -8.50 -18.32 -5.75
C LYS A 40 -7.50 -17.63 -6.68
N SER A 41 -7.90 -17.32 -7.91
CA SER A 41 -7.04 -16.61 -8.86
C SER A 41 -6.63 -15.21 -8.40
N GLU A 42 -7.46 -14.54 -7.60
CA GLU A 42 -7.11 -13.23 -7.02
C GLU A 42 -6.09 -13.38 -5.90
N LEU A 43 -6.25 -14.42 -5.07
CA LEU A 43 -5.28 -14.75 -4.01
C LEU A 43 -3.93 -15.13 -4.60
N ASP A 44 -3.89 -15.99 -5.64
CA ASP A 44 -2.65 -16.35 -6.34
C ASP A 44 -1.96 -15.10 -6.96
N GLU A 45 -2.76 -14.13 -7.42
CA GLU A 45 -2.23 -12.85 -7.92
C GLU A 45 -1.69 -11.96 -6.80
N MET A 46 -2.30 -11.97 -5.62
CA MET A 46 -1.83 -11.27 -4.43
C MET A 46 -0.50 -11.86 -3.95
N ASP A 47 -0.39 -13.19 -3.85
CA ASP A 47 0.86 -13.88 -3.51
C ASP A 47 1.98 -13.54 -4.49
N THR A 48 1.65 -13.46 -5.79
CA THR A 48 2.60 -13.01 -6.82
C THR A 48 3.08 -11.58 -6.56
N ILE A 49 2.22 -10.69 -6.06
CA ILE A 49 2.59 -9.31 -5.75
C ILE A 49 3.45 -9.23 -4.48
N MET A 50 3.11 -9.97 -3.43
CA MET A 50 3.94 -10.05 -2.21
C MET A 50 5.36 -10.54 -2.56
N ALA A 51 5.47 -11.59 -3.37
CA ALA A 51 6.76 -12.08 -3.86
C ALA A 51 7.53 -11.08 -4.75
N LEU A 52 6.86 -10.08 -5.35
CA LEU A 52 7.53 -8.97 -6.03
C LEU A 52 8.01 -7.93 -5.02
N MET A 53 7.29 -7.71 -3.92
CA MET A 53 7.69 -6.80 -2.84
C MET A 53 8.92 -7.32 -2.11
N ASP A 54 9.02 -8.63 -1.83
CA ASP A 54 10.23 -9.26 -1.28
C ASP A 54 11.48 -8.96 -2.13
N LYS A 55 11.28 -8.93 -3.46
CA LYS A 55 12.37 -8.84 -4.43
C LYS A 55 12.69 -7.43 -4.89
N VAL A 56 11.84 -6.43 -4.61
CA VAL A 56 12.02 -5.12 -5.22
C VAL A 56 13.32 -4.47 -4.74
N ASP A 57 14.16 -4.06 -5.69
CA ASP A 57 15.34 -3.23 -5.43
C ASP A 57 15.55 -2.26 -6.59
N ASN A 58 15.45 -0.95 -6.33
CA ASN A 58 15.82 0.17 -7.21
C ASN A 58 16.00 -0.19 -8.71
N ASN A 59 14.89 -0.60 -9.35
CA ASN A 59 14.77 -0.91 -10.79
C ASN A 59 15.14 -2.32 -11.27
N ASN A 60 15.21 -3.32 -10.40
CA ASN A 60 15.40 -4.71 -10.82
C ASN A 60 14.13 -5.38 -11.40
N LEU A 61 12.96 -4.76 -11.23
CA LEU A 61 11.70 -5.30 -11.73
C LEU A 61 11.28 -4.69 -13.07
N PRO A 62 10.76 -5.50 -14.02
CA PRO A 62 10.20 -5.01 -15.27
C PRO A 62 9.09 -3.99 -15.04
N THR A 63 8.99 -2.98 -15.92
CA THR A 63 7.92 -1.96 -15.88
C THR A 63 6.52 -2.54 -15.96
N SER A 64 6.37 -3.77 -16.49
CA SER A 64 5.11 -4.52 -16.53
C SER A 64 4.66 -5.03 -15.15
N LYS A 65 5.57 -5.14 -14.18
CA LYS A 65 5.37 -5.66 -12.82
C LYS A 65 5.44 -4.59 -11.74
N TYR A 66 6.29 -3.59 -11.93
CA TYR A 66 6.50 -2.51 -10.98
C TYR A 66 6.74 -1.21 -11.75
N ARG A 67 6.05 -0.13 -11.40
CA ARG A 67 6.27 1.17 -12.04
C ARG A 67 5.95 2.35 -11.15
N HIS A 68 6.61 3.46 -11.44
CA HIS A 68 6.22 4.76 -10.93
C HIS A 68 4.92 5.22 -11.61
N ILE A 69 4.00 5.79 -10.84
CA ILE A 69 2.78 6.40 -11.35
C ILE A 69 3.05 7.88 -11.57
N THR A 70 2.96 8.31 -12.82
CA THR A 70 3.02 9.72 -13.20
C THR A 70 1.62 10.26 -13.47
N GLY A 71 1.43 11.56 -13.24
CA GLY A 71 0.16 12.25 -13.46
C GLY A 71 -0.60 12.56 -12.18
N GLY A 72 -1.69 13.33 -12.30
CA GLY A 72 -2.40 13.94 -11.17
C GLY A 72 -2.06 15.42 -10.99
N LYS A 73 -2.92 16.17 -10.30
CA LYS A 73 -2.76 17.63 -10.11
C LYS A 73 -1.49 18.01 -9.32
N TYR A 74 -0.92 17.07 -8.57
CA TYR A 74 0.17 17.31 -7.62
C TYR A 74 1.50 16.62 -7.97
N ASP A 75 1.58 15.92 -9.12
CA ASP A 75 2.77 15.22 -9.65
C ASP A 75 3.66 14.58 -8.56
N ARG A 76 3.06 13.72 -7.74
CA ARG A 76 3.76 13.03 -6.66
C ARG A 76 4.77 12.04 -7.23
N LYS A 77 6.03 12.17 -6.81
CA LYS A 77 7.17 11.37 -7.29
C LYS A 77 7.41 10.07 -6.53
N ASP A 78 6.59 9.85 -5.51
CA ASP A 78 6.71 8.76 -4.55
C ASP A 78 5.61 7.71 -4.70
N VAL A 79 4.71 7.83 -5.68
CA VAL A 79 3.65 6.83 -5.89
C VAL A 79 4.11 5.73 -6.84
N TRP A 80 4.10 4.49 -6.34
CA TRP A 80 4.52 3.31 -7.09
C TRP A 80 3.42 2.23 -7.10
N GLU A 81 3.41 1.44 -8.16
CA GLU A 81 2.41 0.40 -8.41
C GLU A 81 3.07 -0.96 -8.67
N PHE A 82 2.69 -1.95 -7.88
CA PHE A 82 2.95 -3.37 -8.10
C PHE A 82 1.79 -4.04 -8.83
N LYS A 83 2.10 -4.98 -9.73
CA LYS A 83 1.14 -5.52 -10.70
C LYS A 83 1.25 -7.04 -10.86
N SER A 84 0.11 -7.69 -10.71
CA SER A 84 -0.15 -9.00 -11.29
C SER A 84 -1.46 -8.93 -12.08
N LYS A 85 -1.57 -9.69 -13.18
CA LYS A 85 -2.65 -9.68 -14.20
C LYS A 85 -3.73 -8.60 -14.00
N HIS A 86 -4.70 -8.85 -13.11
CA HIS A 86 -5.84 -8.02 -12.80
C HIS A 86 -5.68 -7.16 -11.55
N LEU A 87 -4.79 -7.49 -10.62
CA LEU A 87 -4.59 -6.76 -9.37
C LEU A 87 -3.49 -5.68 -9.44
N ARG A 88 -3.71 -4.57 -8.73
CA ARG A 88 -2.79 -3.44 -8.59
C ARG A 88 -2.68 -3.07 -7.11
N ILE A 89 -1.47 -3.07 -6.58
CA ILE A 89 -1.20 -2.60 -5.23
C ILE A 89 -0.37 -1.32 -5.32
N TYR A 90 -0.86 -0.28 -4.64
CA TYR A 90 -0.29 1.04 -4.65
C TYR A 90 0.48 1.30 -3.36
N THR A 91 1.65 1.88 -3.52
CA THR A 91 2.57 2.19 -2.43
C THR A 91 3.09 3.61 -2.55
N LEU A 92 3.48 4.18 -1.42
CA LEU A 92 4.27 5.39 -1.34
C LEU A 92 5.70 5.00 -0.99
N LYS A 93 6.66 5.35 -1.83
CA LYS A 93 8.08 5.13 -1.57
C LYS A 93 8.65 6.36 -0.90
N ILE A 94 8.63 6.37 0.43
CA ILE A 94 9.14 7.45 1.28
C ILE A 94 10.45 6.93 1.87
N PRO A 95 11.62 7.34 1.36
CA PRO A 95 12.88 6.71 1.69
C PRO A 95 13.14 6.64 3.21
N PRO A 96 13.56 5.48 3.74
CA PRO A 96 13.94 4.28 2.99
C PRO A 96 12.77 3.41 2.49
N ASP A 97 11.59 3.51 3.09
CA ASP A 97 10.59 2.43 3.10
C ASP A 97 9.42 2.58 2.11
N TYR A 98 8.55 1.56 2.10
CA TYR A 98 7.30 1.56 1.34
C TYR A 98 6.08 1.55 2.26
N TYR A 99 5.15 2.48 2.01
CA TYR A 99 3.86 2.51 2.68
C TYR A 99 2.77 2.03 1.71
N ILE A 100 2.15 0.89 2.00
CA ILE A 100 1.04 0.31 1.25
C ILE A 100 -0.24 1.07 1.59
N VAL A 101 -0.87 1.65 0.57
CA VAL A 101 -1.99 2.60 0.76
C VAL A 101 -3.31 2.13 0.18
N LEU A 102 -3.30 1.31 -0.87
CA LEU A 102 -4.50 0.89 -1.57
C LEU A 102 -4.23 -0.35 -2.42
N GLY A 103 -5.20 -1.25 -2.48
CA GLY A 103 -5.28 -2.28 -3.50
C GLY A 103 -6.51 -2.09 -4.38
N GLY A 104 -6.44 -2.55 -5.63
CA GLY A 104 -7.53 -2.42 -6.57
C GLY A 104 -7.39 -3.31 -7.81
N TYR A 105 -8.44 -3.34 -8.62
CA TYR A 105 -8.42 -4.01 -9.92
C TYR A 105 -7.95 -3.06 -11.02
N LYS A 106 -7.27 -3.59 -12.03
CA LYS A 106 -6.81 -2.85 -13.22
C LYS A 106 -7.92 -1.99 -13.85
N LYS A 107 -9.17 -2.47 -13.85
CA LYS A 107 -10.33 -1.74 -14.41
C LYS A 107 -10.72 -0.50 -13.59
N GLY A 108 -10.35 -0.44 -12.31
CA GLY A 108 -10.59 0.68 -11.39
C GLY A 108 -9.43 1.65 -11.25
N GLN A 109 -8.30 1.40 -11.93
CA GLN A 109 -7.03 2.09 -11.74
C GLN A 109 -7.12 3.62 -11.73
N GLU A 110 -7.88 4.24 -12.63
CA GLU A 110 -8.00 5.70 -12.68
C GLU A 110 -8.65 6.27 -11.41
N LYS A 111 -9.65 5.58 -10.87
CA LYS A 111 -10.31 5.96 -9.62
C LYS A 111 -9.39 5.75 -8.43
N ASP A 112 -8.62 4.68 -8.44
CA ASP A 112 -7.65 4.36 -7.38
C ASP A 112 -6.55 5.42 -7.30
N ILE A 113 -5.97 5.80 -8.45
CA ILE A 113 -4.97 6.88 -8.53
C ILE A 113 -5.55 8.21 -8.05
N ALA A 114 -6.77 8.56 -8.48
CA ALA A 114 -7.44 9.78 -8.02
C ALA A 114 -7.71 9.76 -6.50
N LYS A 115 -8.07 8.61 -5.94
CA LYS A 115 -8.24 8.42 -4.50
C LYS A 115 -6.93 8.65 -3.76
N ILE A 116 -5.82 8.13 -4.28
CA ILE A 116 -4.51 8.28 -3.65
C ILE A 116 -4.11 9.75 -3.59
N PHE A 117 -4.17 10.46 -4.72
CA PHE A 117 -3.81 11.88 -4.76
C PHE A 117 -4.76 12.79 -3.99
N ARG A 118 -5.95 12.32 -3.60
CA ARG A 118 -6.87 13.07 -2.75
C ARG A 118 -6.58 12.88 -1.26
N HIS A 119 -6.42 11.64 -0.80
CA HIS A 119 -6.34 11.34 0.65
C HIS A 119 -4.92 11.34 1.18
N PHE A 120 -3.93 11.09 0.33
CA PHE A 120 -2.54 10.95 0.76
C PHE A 120 -1.67 12.14 0.35
N ASN A 121 -2.27 13.27 -0.04
CA ASN A 121 -1.51 14.44 -0.51
C ASN A 121 -0.73 15.17 0.59
N ASN A 122 -1.22 15.08 1.83
CA ASN A 122 -0.68 15.81 2.97
C ASN A 122 -0.38 14.83 4.12
N ILE A 123 0.42 13.82 3.82
CA ILE A 123 0.91 12.91 4.85
C ILE A 123 1.98 13.66 5.67
N PRO A 124 1.96 13.56 7.01
CA PRO A 124 3.01 14.14 7.85
C PRO A 124 4.39 13.58 7.53
N ASP A 125 5.45 14.38 7.74
CA ASP A 125 6.84 13.93 7.55
C ASP A 125 7.22 12.80 8.54
N GLU A 126 6.63 12.84 9.74
CA GLU A 126 6.80 11.82 10.77
C GLU A 126 5.45 11.18 11.07
N ILE A 127 5.38 9.86 10.91
CA ILE A 127 4.17 9.06 11.17
C ILE A 127 4.51 8.05 12.26
N PRO A 128 3.74 7.97 13.36
CA PRO A 128 4.00 7.00 14.40
C PRO A 128 3.78 5.57 13.90
N ILE A 129 4.63 4.65 14.34
CA ILE A 129 4.48 3.21 14.11
C ILE A 129 3.68 2.62 15.28
N ARG A 130 2.67 1.80 14.98
CA ARG A 130 1.87 1.02 15.94
C ARG A 130 1.97 -0.46 15.58
N ASN A 131 2.08 -1.30 16.60
CA ASN A 131 2.04 -2.75 16.41
C ASN A 131 0.58 -3.24 16.44
N ASP A 132 0.28 -4.30 15.71
CA ASP A 132 -1.08 -4.86 15.60
C ASP A 132 -1.70 -5.23 16.97
N ASP A 133 -0.87 -5.50 17.99
CA ASP A 133 -1.28 -5.83 19.36
C ASP A 133 -2.07 -4.72 20.10
N GLU A 134 -2.10 -3.49 19.58
CA GLU A 134 -2.85 -2.38 20.17
C GLU A 134 -4.28 -2.24 19.63
N LYS A 135 -4.65 -2.98 18.56
CA LYS A 135 -5.98 -2.85 17.91
C LYS A 135 -7.16 -3.32 18.79
N ASP A 136 -6.91 -4.12 19.82
CA ASP A 136 -7.96 -4.74 20.64
C ASP A 136 -8.31 -3.96 21.93
N ASN A 137 -7.57 -2.90 22.29
CA ASN A 137 -7.78 -2.21 23.57
C ASN A 137 -8.77 -1.03 23.53
N GLU A 138 -9.19 -0.56 22.35
CA GLU A 138 -10.11 0.59 22.24
C GLU A 138 -11.58 0.17 22.04
N ALA A 139 -11.88 -1.12 21.80
CA ALA A 139 -13.24 -1.63 21.62
C ALA A 139 -13.95 -2.05 22.93
N GLN A 140 -13.36 -1.80 24.11
CA GLN A 140 -13.94 -2.17 25.41
C GLN A 140 -14.24 -0.98 26.34
N GLN A 141 -14.24 0.25 25.83
CA GLN A 141 -14.71 1.41 26.60
C GLN A 141 -15.70 2.22 25.76
N GLU A 142 -16.94 1.74 25.67
CA GLU A 142 -18.19 2.54 25.71
C GLU A 142 -19.44 1.64 25.76
#